data_AF-A0A6J6IY55-F1
#
_entry.id   AF-A0A6J6IY55-F1
#
_cell.length_a   1.000
_cell.length_b   1.000
_cell.length_c   1.000
_cell.angle_alpha   90.00
_cell.angle_beta   90.00
_cell.angle_gamma   90.00
#
_symmetry.space_group_name_H-M   'P 1'
#
loop_
_entity.id
_entity.type
_entity.pdbx_description
1 polymer ?
#
loop_
_entity_poly.entity_id
_entity_poly.type
_entity_poly.pdbx_seq_one_letter_code
_entity_poly.pdbx_strand_id
1 'polypeptide(L)'
;MPSEIGYWRIARKSEPADHGPGLLPGVGEPSLKSHEDLETLRNKEGGFDIQVSMLHPGGVAELYNGKIKGARIDLASASGAAFDTAKTYRHSTRLYGLVENALLWVWEIALPAGDLKPHASARLERVE
;
A
#
# COMPACT_ATOMS: atom_id res chain seq x y z
N MET A 1 -0.93 20.89 -5.92
CA MET A 1 -1.85 19.74 -6.10
C MET A 1 -2.03 19.07 -4.75
N PRO A 2 -3.21 18.51 -4.43
CA PRO A 2 -3.41 17.76 -3.19
C PRO A 2 -2.43 16.58 -3.15
N SER A 3 -1.67 16.45 -2.05
CA SER A 3 -0.71 15.35 -1.85
C SER A 3 -1.31 14.27 -0.96
N GLU A 4 -1.16 13.01 -1.36
CA GLU A 4 -1.45 11.85 -0.52
C GLU A 4 -0.19 11.46 0.27
N ILE A 5 -0.37 10.88 1.46
CA ILE A 5 0.73 10.31 2.26
C ILE A 5 0.38 8.86 2.56
N GLY A 6 1.35 7.96 2.43
CA GLY A 6 1.15 6.55 2.72
C GLY A 6 2.31 5.90 3.48
N TYR A 7 1.97 4.99 4.39
CA TYR A 7 2.91 4.13 5.08
C TYR A 7 2.81 2.72 4.52
N TRP A 8 3.95 2.16 4.12
CA TRP A 8 4.04 0.88 3.44
C TRP A 8 4.78 -0.12 4.31
N ARG A 9 4.30 -1.36 4.36
CA ARG A 9 4.96 -2.44 5.10
C ARG A 9 4.77 -3.79 4.43
N ILE A 10 5.69 -4.71 4.69
CA ILE A 10 5.49 -6.14 4.41
C ILE A 10 4.39 -6.66 5.34
N ALA A 11 3.46 -7.43 4.78
CA ALA A 11 2.41 -8.08 5.54
C ALA A 11 3.00 -9.26 6.30
N ARG A 12 3.28 -9.05 7.59
CA ARG A 12 3.70 -10.10 8.52
C ARG A 12 2.96 -9.97 9.84
N LYS A 13 2.96 -11.06 10.61
CA LYS A 13 2.51 -11.00 12.00
C LYS A 13 3.44 -10.08 12.79
N SER A 14 2.83 -9.25 13.64
CA SER A 14 3.59 -8.49 14.63
C SER A 14 4.24 -9.44 15.63
N GLU A 15 5.43 -9.09 16.08
CA GLU A 15 6.22 -9.82 17.06
C GLU A 15 6.55 -8.94 18.27
N PRO A 16 6.97 -9.51 19.40
CA PRO A 16 7.28 -8.73 20.60
C PRO A 16 8.32 -7.62 20.39
N ALA A 17 9.25 -7.80 19.45
CA ALA A 17 10.28 -6.83 19.12
C ALA A 17 9.74 -5.60 18.36
N ASP A 18 8.50 -5.64 17.85
CA ASP A 18 7.86 -4.49 17.21
C ASP A 18 7.36 -3.47 18.22
N HIS A 19 7.39 -2.19 17.83
CA HIS A 19 6.73 -1.14 18.61
C HIS A 19 5.23 -1.39 18.71
N GLY A 20 4.74 -1.37 19.95
CA GLY A 20 3.35 -1.59 20.29
C GLY A 20 2.49 -0.31 20.17
N PRO A 21 1.17 -0.44 20.42
CA PRO A 21 0.28 0.72 20.47
C PRO A 21 0.72 1.71 21.55
N GLY A 22 0.47 3.01 21.33
CA GLY A 22 0.81 4.05 22.30
C GLY A 22 2.31 4.30 22.48
N LEU A 23 3.11 4.08 21.42
CA LEU A 23 4.57 4.24 21.42
C LEU A 23 5.31 3.30 22.38
N LEU A 24 4.69 2.17 22.75
CA LEU A 24 5.34 1.17 23.58
C LEU A 24 6.56 0.60 22.83
N PRO A 25 7.78 0.65 23.42
CA PRO A 25 8.95 0.02 22.84
C PRO A 25 8.76 -1.48 22.69
N GLY A 26 9.25 -2.05 21.58
CA GLY A 26 9.34 -3.49 21.42
C GLY A 26 10.36 -4.09 22.40
N VAL A 27 10.20 -5.38 22.69
CA VAL A 27 11.06 -6.14 23.60
C VAL A 27 11.56 -7.40 22.90
N GLY A 28 12.87 -7.64 22.99
CA GLY A 28 13.53 -8.80 22.40
C GLY A 28 14.19 -8.49 21.05
N GLU A 29 14.66 -9.54 20.39
CA GLU A 29 15.35 -9.46 19.12
C GLU A 29 14.38 -9.64 17.95
N PRO A 30 14.41 -8.77 16.91
CA PRO A 30 13.60 -8.95 15.72
C PRO A 30 13.91 -10.26 15.00
N SER A 31 12.89 -10.92 14.44
CA SER A 31 13.10 -12.14 13.63
C SER A 31 13.69 -11.83 12.26
N LEU A 32 13.44 -10.64 11.72
CA LEU A 32 13.97 -10.18 10.44
C LEU A 32 15.15 -9.25 10.68
N LYS A 33 16.37 -9.71 10.39
CA LYS A 33 17.61 -8.95 10.59
C LYS A 33 18.34 -8.65 9.29
N SER A 34 18.01 -9.38 8.24
CA SER A 34 18.67 -9.35 6.94
C SER A 34 17.67 -9.42 5.78
N HIS A 35 18.17 -9.25 4.56
CA HIS A 35 17.37 -9.42 3.37
C HIS A 35 17.02 -10.89 3.15
N GLU A 36 17.90 -11.80 3.54
CA GLU A 36 17.72 -13.25 3.46
C GLU A 36 16.57 -13.72 4.35
N ASP A 37 16.38 -13.10 5.52
CA ASP A 37 15.27 -13.43 6.42
C ASP A 37 13.90 -13.11 5.79
N LEU A 38 13.83 -12.12 4.89
CA LEU A 38 12.60 -11.78 4.18
C LEU A 38 12.12 -12.93 3.30
N GLU A 39 13.01 -13.78 2.80
CA GLU A 39 12.65 -14.92 1.95
C GLU A 39 11.69 -15.89 2.64
N THR A 40 11.71 -15.94 3.97
CA THR A 40 10.75 -16.73 4.76
C THR A 40 9.30 -16.24 4.63
N LEU A 41 9.11 -14.98 4.18
CA LEU A 41 7.83 -14.34 3.92
C LEU A 41 7.41 -14.38 2.46
N ARG A 42 8.20 -15.03 1.57
CA ARG A 42 7.85 -15.13 0.16
C ARG A 42 6.56 -15.95 0.01
N ASN A 43 5.57 -15.36 -0.66
CA ASN A 43 4.29 -16.01 -0.88
C ASN A 43 4.37 -17.06 -2.00
N LYS A 44 3.29 -17.83 -2.17
CA LYS A 44 3.20 -18.91 -3.18
C LYS A 44 3.38 -18.42 -4.62
N GLU A 45 3.16 -17.14 -4.87
CA GLU A 45 3.31 -16.53 -6.19
C GLU A 45 4.74 -16.02 -6.45
N GLY A 46 5.64 -16.19 -5.47
CA GLY A 46 7.03 -15.74 -5.53
C GLY A 46 7.20 -14.24 -5.31
N GLY A 47 6.21 -13.56 -4.72
CA GLY A 47 6.30 -12.16 -4.29
C GLY A 47 6.24 -12.02 -2.77
N PHE A 48 6.05 -10.80 -2.29
CA PHE A 48 5.78 -10.51 -0.89
C PHE A 48 4.43 -9.82 -0.76
N ASP A 49 3.65 -10.25 0.22
CA ASP A 49 2.41 -9.57 0.57
C ASP A 49 2.76 -8.24 1.26
N ILE A 50 2.03 -7.18 0.93
CA ILE A 50 2.24 -5.84 1.49
C ILE A 50 0.92 -5.23 1.96
N GLN A 51 1.05 -4.28 2.88
CA GLN A 51 -0.05 -3.47 3.39
C GLN A 51 0.33 -1.99 3.31
N VAL A 52 -0.65 -1.16 2.93
CA VAL A 52 -0.45 0.28 2.80
C VAL A 52 -1.57 1.03 3.50
N SER A 53 -1.21 1.90 4.43
CA SER A 53 -2.13 2.89 4.99
C SER A 53 -1.98 4.18 4.22
N MET A 54 -3.04 4.69 3.61
CA MET A 54 -3.03 5.88 2.78
C MET A 54 -3.98 6.95 3.33
N LEU A 55 -3.50 8.18 3.37
CA LEU A 55 -4.27 9.35 3.83
C LEU A 55 -4.44 10.31 2.65
N HIS A 56 -5.70 10.66 2.38
CA HIS A 56 -6.08 11.61 1.36
C HIS A 56 -6.40 12.96 2.00
N PRO A 57 -5.97 14.08 1.38
CA PRO A 57 -6.27 15.42 1.89
C PRO A 57 -7.77 15.75 1.84
N GLY A 58 -8.58 14.98 1.11
CA GLY A 58 -10.04 15.07 1.08
C GLY A 58 -10.76 14.46 2.29
N GLY A 59 -10.04 14.03 3.33
CA GLY A 59 -10.64 13.48 4.56
C GLY A 59 -10.98 11.99 4.48
N VAL A 60 -10.29 11.24 3.61
CA VAL A 60 -10.42 9.78 3.46
C VAL A 60 -9.12 9.12 3.90
N ALA A 61 -9.24 7.99 4.58
CA ALA A 61 -8.14 7.09 4.92
C ALA A 61 -8.44 5.70 4.35
N GLU A 62 -7.48 5.08 3.70
CA GLU A 62 -7.61 3.75 3.10
C GLU A 62 -6.54 2.80 3.64
N LEU A 63 -6.91 1.55 3.87
CA LEU A 63 -5.98 0.45 4.10
C LEU A 63 -6.03 -0.47 2.88
N TYR A 64 -4.90 -0.63 2.22
CA TYR A 64 -4.74 -1.54 1.10
C TYR A 64 -4.06 -2.83 1.54
N ASN A 65 -4.53 -3.96 1.01
CA ASN A 65 -3.76 -5.19 0.94
C ASN A 65 -3.26 -5.36 -0.49
N GLY A 66 -2.07 -5.95 -0.65
CA GLY A 66 -1.52 -6.16 -1.97
C GLY A 66 -0.29 -7.04 -1.97
N LYS A 67 0.44 -6.99 -3.08
CA LYS A 67 1.68 -7.75 -3.27
C LYS A 67 2.68 -6.98 -4.11
N ILE A 68 3.95 -7.25 -3.85
CA ILE A 68 5.07 -6.84 -4.71
C ILE A 68 5.74 -8.09 -5.28
N LYS A 69 5.98 -8.09 -6.60
CA LYS A 69 6.74 -9.13 -7.29
C LYS A 69 7.59 -8.52 -8.38
N GLY A 70 8.91 -8.64 -8.25
CA GLY A 70 9.85 -7.93 -9.13
C GLY A 70 9.58 -6.43 -9.07
N ALA A 71 9.40 -5.81 -10.24
CA ALA A 71 9.16 -4.37 -10.35
C ALA A 71 7.67 -3.99 -10.51
N ARG A 72 6.76 -4.85 -10.04
CA ARG A 72 5.30 -4.63 -10.07
C ARG A 72 4.70 -4.69 -8.67
N ILE A 73 3.77 -3.78 -8.40
CA ILE A 73 2.97 -3.74 -7.18
C ILE A 73 1.48 -3.70 -7.55
N ASP A 74 0.70 -4.61 -6.96
CA ASP A 74 -0.76 -4.63 -7.07
C ASP A 74 -1.37 -4.37 -5.68
N LEU A 75 -2.29 -3.41 -5.57
CA LEU A 75 -3.00 -3.06 -4.34
C LEU A 75 -4.51 -3.04 -4.57
N ALA A 76 -5.27 -3.46 -3.55
CA ALA A 76 -6.72 -3.28 -3.47
C ALA A 76 -7.12 -2.82 -2.06
N SER A 77 -8.02 -1.84 -1.97
CA SER A 77 -8.48 -1.31 -0.69
C SER A 77 -9.24 -2.41 0.08
N ALA A 78 -8.74 -2.78 1.25
CA ALA A 78 -9.35 -3.75 2.14
C ALA A 78 -10.37 -3.10 3.09
N SER A 79 -10.11 -1.87 3.50
CA SER A 79 -11.02 -1.06 4.33
C SER A 79 -10.71 0.43 4.16
N GLY A 80 -11.64 1.27 4.55
CA GLY A 80 -11.42 2.72 4.63
C GLY A 80 -12.27 3.37 5.70
N ALA A 81 -11.91 4.60 6.02
CA ALA A 81 -12.66 5.50 6.88
C ALA A 81 -12.70 6.88 6.23
N ALA A 82 -13.76 7.63 6.48
CA ALA A 82 -13.91 8.98 5.96
C ALA A 82 -14.60 9.86 7.00
N PHE A 83 -14.27 11.14 7.01
CA PHE A 83 -15.07 12.14 7.71
C PHE A 83 -16.45 12.28 7.05
N ASP A 84 -17.44 12.75 7.81
CA ASP A 84 -18.82 13.00 7.36
C ASP A 84 -18.92 13.99 6.20
N THR A 85 -18.00 14.94 6.13
CA THR A 85 -17.90 15.97 5.08
C THR A 85 -17.11 15.52 3.85
N ALA A 86 -16.48 14.34 3.89
CA ALA A 86 -15.65 13.86 2.79
C ALA A 86 -16.51 13.36 1.60
N LYS A 87 -15.97 13.54 0.39
CA LYS A 87 -16.51 12.87 -0.80
C LYS A 87 -15.90 11.48 -0.88
N THR A 88 -16.76 10.45 -0.92
CA THR A 88 -16.32 9.05 -0.82
C THR A 88 -16.54 8.26 -2.10
N TYR A 89 -15.77 7.20 -2.24
CA TYR A 89 -15.97 6.11 -3.19
C TYR A 89 -15.87 4.79 -2.43
N ARG A 90 -16.34 3.70 -3.04
CA ARG A 90 -16.65 2.45 -2.36
C ARG A 90 -15.46 1.48 -2.29
N HIS A 91 -14.58 1.55 -3.27
CA HIS A 91 -13.39 0.69 -3.39
C HIS A 91 -12.38 1.34 -4.34
N SER A 92 -11.10 1.01 -4.17
CA SER A 92 -10.04 1.42 -5.07
C SER A 92 -8.98 0.34 -5.28
N THR A 93 -8.32 0.40 -6.43
CA THR A 93 -7.13 -0.41 -6.74
C THR A 93 -6.00 0.51 -7.19
N ARG A 94 -4.76 0.07 -6.93
CA ARG A 94 -3.57 0.74 -7.47
C ARG A 94 -2.65 -0.29 -8.08
N LEU A 95 -2.11 0.04 -9.25
CA LEU A 95 -1.08 -0.76 -9.91
C LEU A 95 0.11 0.14 -10.20
N TYR A 96 1.28 -0.31 -9.77
CA TYR A 96 2.57 0.31 -10.07
C TYR A 96 3.44 -0.67 -10.86
N GLY A 97 4.15 -0.17 -11.86
CA GLY A 97 5.07 -0.97 -12.66
C GLY A 97 6.25 -0.16 -13.16
N LEU A 98 7.46 -0.72 -13.06
CA LEU A 98 8.63 -0.16 -13.74
C LEU A 98 8.66 -0.64 -15.19
N VAL A 99 8.50 0.29 -16.14
CA VAL A 99 8.49 0.01 -17.57
C VAL A 99 9.39 1.02 -18.26
N GLU A 100 10.37 0.53 -19.04
CA GLU A 100 11.32 1.41 -19.77
C GLU A 100 11.98 2.46 -18.87
N ASN A 101 12.40 2.06 -17.66
CA ASN A 101 13.01 2.93 -16.64
C ASN A 101 12.11 4.07 -16.12
N ALA A 102 10.81 4.03 -16.42
CA ALA A 102 9.80 4.93 -15.87
C ALA A 102 8.87 4.19 -14.92
N LEU A 103 8.44 4.87 -13.86
CA LEU A 103 7.37 4.38 -13.00
C LEU A 103 6.03 4.65 -13.67
N LEU A 104 5.33 3.60 -14.07
CA LEU A 104 3.93 3.67 -14.46
C LEU A 104 3.05 3.43 -13.23
N TRP A 105 1.99 4.22 -13.13
CA TRP A 105 1.01 4.14 -12.07
C TRP A 105 -0.39 4.31 -12.62
N VAL A 106 -1.33 3.51 -12.13
CA VAL A 106 -2.77 3.70 -12.32
C VAL A 106 -3.49 3.55 -10.99
N TRP A 107 -4.51 4.38 -10.81
CA TRP A 107 -5.44 4.33 -9.71
C TRP A 107 -6.85 4.25 -10.27
N GLU A 108 -7.57 3.21 -9.86
CA GLU A 108 -8.95 2.98 -10.25
C GLU A 108 -9.85 3.11 -9.02
N ILE A 109 -11.05 3.65 -9.22
CA ILE A 109 -12.04 3.78 -8.15
C ILE A 109 -13.40 3.24 -8.60
N ALA A 110 -14.14 2.70 -7.65
CA ALA A 110 -15.54 2.33 -7.81
C ALA A 110 -16.41 3.35 -7.07
N LEU A 111 -17.14 4.18 -7.82
CA LEU A 111 -18.13 5.10 -7.23
C LEU A 111 -19.31 4.30 -6.61
N PRO A 112 -20.14 4.91 -5.74
CA PRO A 112 -21.17 4.17 -4.99
C PRO A 112 -22.08 3.24 -5.81
N ALA A 113 -22.42 3.63 -7.05
CA ALA A 113 -23.25 2.86 -7.97
C ALA A 113 -22.50 2.39 -9.25
N GLY A 114 -21.16 2.46 -9.26
CA GLY A 114 -20.35 2.18 -10.44
C GLY A 114 -19.37 1.03 -10.26
N ASP A 115 -18.98 0.45 -11.38
CA ASP A 115 -17.84 -0.47 -11.44
C ASP A 115 -16.52 0.27 -11.25
N LEU A 116 -15.47 -0.51 -10.97
CA LEU A 116 -14.10 -0.03 -10.91
C LEU A 116 -13.69 0.52 -12.29
N LYS A 117 -13.23 1.78 -12.33
CA LYS A 117 -12.77 2.44 -13.56
C LYS A 117 -11.48 3.22 -13.31
N PRO A 118 -10.59 3.33 -14.31
CA PRO A 118 -9.44 4.21 -14.24
C PRO A 118 -9.85 5.64 -13.89
N HIS A 119 -9.27 6.15 -12.80
CA HIS A 119 -9.50 7.50 -12.33
C HIS A 119 -8.33 8.42 -12.64
N ALA A 120 -7.11 7.93 -12.39
CA ALA A 120 -5.88 8.64 -12.68
C ALA A 120 -4.78 7.66 -13.10
N SER A 121 -3.86 8.14 -13.93
CA SER A 121 -2.66 7.41 -14.30
C SER A 121 -1.51 8.39 -14.57
N ALA A 122 -0.28 7.93 -14.37
CA ALA A 122 0.91 8.71 -14.66
C ALA A 122 2.06 7.83 -15.15
N ARG A 123 2.92 8.42 -15.97
CA ARG A 123 4.27 7.95 -16.26
C ARG A 123 5.24 8.93 -15.62
N LEU A 124 6.04 8.45 -14.69
CA LEU A 124 7.00 9.27 -13.95
C LEU A 124 8.41 8.87 -14.37
N GLU A 125 9.11 9.80 -15.00
CA GLU A 125 10.53 9.66 -15.31
C GLU A 125 11.36 9.90 -14.06
N ARG A 126 12.45 9.16 -13.91
CA ARG A 126 13.39 9.37 -12.81
C ARG A 126 14.11 10.70 -13.00
N VAL A 127 14.09 11.56 -11.99
CA VAL A 127 14.95 12.75 -11.91
C VAL A 127 16.33 12.35 -11.40
N GLU A 128 17.38 13.01 -11.91
CA GLU A 128 18.78 12.78 -11.49
C GLU A 128 19.05 13.25 -10.07
#